data_AF-A0A1H8DIN6-F1
#
_entry.id   AF-A0A1H8DIN6-F1
#
_cell.length_a   1.000
_cell.length_b   1.000
_cell.length_c   1.000
_cell.angle_alpha   90.00
_cell.angle_beta   90.00
_cell.angle_gamma   90.00
#
_symmetry.space_group_name_H-M   'P 1'
#
loop_
_entity.id
_entity.type
_entity.pdbx_description
1 polymer ?
#
loop_
_entity_poly.entity_id
_entity_poly.type
_entity_poly.pdbx_seq_one_letter_code
_entity_poly.pdbx_strand_id
1 'polypeptide(L)'
;MEQPTFSIAIACTGNPSCIFTGSDLPLEITIKNSQPYTIGFPRRYVQARGPSMKLVDRETGAAKTLKTELADHALKTDYTMLQPGETLTLTTLIRGTEITSVRPKYVDLLAEFAITTDIKVPDSEAPVRARGAGQLKIIGKDTLERDQAR
;
A
#
# COMPACT_ATOMS: atom_id res chain seq x y z
N MET A 1 -24.20 9.28 -3.22
CA MET A 1 -23.04 9.98 -2.64
C MET A 1 -21.81 9.16 -3.00
N GLU A 2 -20.94 9.70 -3.85
CA GLU A 2 -19.64 9.09 -4.12
C GLU A 2 -18.78 9.25 -2.85
N GLN A 3 -18.21 8.16 -2.36
CA GLN A 3 -17.32 8.23 -1.20
C GLN A 3 -16.06 8.99 -1.61
N PRO A 4 -15.55 9.92 -0.80
CA PRO A 4 -14.33 10.62 -1.13
C PRO A 4 -13.19 9.61 -1.26
N THR A 5 -12.46 9.72 -2.37
CA THR A 5 -11.33 8.83 -2.69
C THR A 5 -10.04 9.64 -2.70
N PHE A 6 -8.95 8.96 -2.33
CA PHE A 6 -7.60 9.45 -2.52
C PHE A 6 -6.85 8.44 -3.38
N SER A 7 -5.91 8.91 -4.18
CA SER A 7 -5.09 8.03 -4.99
C SER A 7 -3.88 7.57 -4.19
N ILE A 8 -3.47 6.31 -4.36
CA ILE A 8 -2.21 5.82 -3.81
C ILE A 8 -1.30 5.34 -4.94
N ALA A 9 -0.03 5.68 -4.85
CA ALA A 9 1.03 5.14 -5.68
C ALA A 9 2.02 4.39 -4.78
N ILE A 10 2.47 3.22 -5.21
CA ILE A 10 3.39 2.38 -4.43
C ILE A 10 4.66 2.19 -5.25
N ALA A 11 5.80 2.37 -4.61
CA ALA A 11 7.12 2.09 -5.19
C ALA A 11 7.98 1.33 -4.19
N CYS A 12 8.90 0.50 -4.66
CA CYS A 12 9.91 -0.08 -3.78
C CYS A 12 11.06 0.90 -3.58
N THR A 13 11.48 1.07 -2.32
CA THR A 13 12.55 1.99 -1.96
C THR A 13 13.89 1.45 -2.47
N GLY A 14 14.58 2.23 -3.31
CA GLY A 14 15.89 1.85 -3.86
C GLY A 14 15.85 0.69 -4.87
N ASN A 15 14.67 0.22 -5.27
CA ASN A 15 14.50 -0.91 -6.20
C ASN A 15 13.35 -0.62 -7.17
N PRO A 16 13.54 0.23 -8.20
CA PRO A 16 12.45 0.72 -9.05
C PRO A 16 11.71 -0.40 -9.80
N SER A 17 12.36 -1.55 -10.00
CA SER A 17 11.78 -2.73 -10.66
C SER A 17 11.15 -3.72 -9.68
N CYS A 18 11.18 -3.44 -8.37
CA CYS A 18 10.64 -4.30 -7.31
C CYS A 18 11.11 -5.76 -7.42
N ILE A 19 12.41 -5.94 -7.68
CA ILE A 19 13.03 -7.24 -7.85
C ILE A 19 13.24 -7.88 -6.48
N PHE A 20 12.60 -9.02 -6.24
CA PHE A 20 12.77 -9.80 -5.02
C PHE A 20 14.05 -10.63 -5.09
N THR A 21 14.93 -10.44 -4.10
CA THR A 21 16.24 -11.10 -3.99
C THR A 21 16.33 -12.05 -2.80
N GLY A 22 15.21 -12.36 -2.14
CA GLY A 22 15.18 -13.16 -0.90
C GLY A 22 15.21 -12.35 0.39
N SER A 23 15.38 -11.03 0.31
CA SER A 23 15.35 -10.10 1.46
C SER A 23 14.04 -9.33 1.54
N ASP A 24 13.81 -8.65 2.67
CA ASP A 24 12.63 -7.81 2.84
C ASP A 24 12.59 -6.68 1.80
N LEU A 25 11.37 -6.32 1.36
CA LEU A 25 11.13 -5.27 0.38
C LEU A 25 10.57 -4.02 1.07
N PRO A 26 11.39 -2.98 1.30
CA PRO A 26 10.89 -1.70 1.79
C PRO A 26 10.11 -1.00 0.67
N LEU A 27 8.97 -0.43 1.04
CA LEU A 27 8.04 0.23 0.14
C LEU A 27 7.73 1.65 0.62
N GLU A 28 7.55 2.52 -0.36
CA GLU A 28 7.01 3.86 -0.19
C GLU A 28 5.63 3.95 -0.82
N ILE A 29 4.68 4.45 -0.06
CA ILE A 29 3.30 4.65 -0.47
C ILE A 29 3.03 6.15 -0.46
N THR A 30 2.88 6.70 -1.66
CA THR A 30 2.50 8.09 -1.85
C THR A 30 0.99 8.19 -1.92
N ILE A 31 0.39 8.85 -0.95
CA ILE A 31 -1.03 9.20 -0.93
C ILE A 31 -1.19 10.60 -1.51
N LYS A 32 -2.10 10.78 -2.45
CA LYS A 32 -2.42 12.06 -3.06
C LYS A 32 -3.87 12.43 -2.76
N ASN A 33 -4.10 13.66 -2.31
CA ASN A 33 -5.44 14.21 -2.27
C ASN A 33 -5.93 14.47 -3.70
N SER A 34 -6.87 13.64 -4.16
CA SER A 34 -7.46 13.74 -5.50
C SER A 34 -8.77 14.54 -5.49
N GLN A 35 -9.18 15.09 -4.34
CA GLN A 35 -10.38 15.90 -4.20
C GLN A 35 -10.08 17.37 -4.54
N PRO A 36 -11.08 18.15 -5.01
CA PRO A 36 -10.92 19.57 -5.28
C PRO A 36 -10.89 20.45 -4.01
N TYR A 37 -10.92 19.84 -2.82
CA TYR A 37 -10.91 20.50 -1.53
C TYR A 37 -9.91 19.87 -0.56
N THR A 38 -9.54 20.59 0.49
CA THR A 38 -8.60 20.12 1.53
C THR A 38 -9.21 18.99 2.35
N ILE A 39 -8.48 17.91 2.56
CA ILE A 39 -8.88 16.79 3.43
C ILE A 39 -7.99 16.67 4.65
N GLY A 40 -8.52 16.22 5.78
CA GLY A 40 -7.72 15.82 6.95
C GLY A 40 -7.47 14.32 6.90
N PHE A 41 -6.22 13.92 6.67
CA PHE A 41 -5.79 12.53 6.58
C PHE A 41 -5.10 12.09 7.88
N PRO A 42 -5.51 11.00 8.54
CA PRO A 42 -4.92 10.54 9.80
C PRO A 42 -3.59 9.80 9.55
N ARG A 43 -2.55 10.56 9.17
CA ARG A 43 -1.25 10.04 8.73
C ARG A 43 -0.65 9.06 9.73
N ARG A 44 -0.61 9.43 11.01
CA ARG A 44 0.03 8.60 12.05
C ARG A 44 -0.72 7.29 12.28
N TYR A 45 -2.05 7.30 12.23
CA TYR A 45 -2.86 6.09 12.34
C TYR A 45 -2.59 5.12 11.18
N VAL A 46 -2.60 5.64 9.95
CA VAL A 46 -2.36 4.80 8.75
C VAL A 46 -0.92 4.29 8.71
N GLN A 47 0.06 5.12 9.10
CA GLN A 47 1.46 4.71 9.22
C GLN A 47 1.66 3.59 10.25
N ALA A 48 1.00 3.68 11.40
CA ALA A 48 1.09 2.67 12.46
C ALA A 48 0.36 1.37 12.11
N ARG A 49 -0.81 1.47 11.47
CA ARG A 49 -1.61 0.30 11.06
C ARG A 49 -1.02 -0.43 9.87
N GLY A 50 -0.43 0.33 8.94
CA GLY A 50 -0.04 -0.14 7.63
C GLY A 50 -1.23 -0.33 6.67
N PRO A 51 -0.97 -0.43 5.36
CA PRO A 51 -1.99 -0.76 4.37
C PRO A 51 -2.45 -2.21 4.54
N SER A 52 -3.70 -2.50 4.16
CA SER A 52 -4.11 -3.88 3.90
C SER A 52 -3.41 -4.36 2.63
N MET A 53 -2.67 -5.46 2.73
CA MET A 53 -1.89 -6.01 1.62
C MET A 53 -2.38 -7.42 1.30
N LYS A 54 -2.46 -7.73 0.01
CA LYS A 54 -2.76 -9.08 -0.48
C LYS A 54 -1.77 -9.44 -1.57
N LEU A 55 -1.06 -10.54 -1.37
CA LEU A 55 -0.14 -11.10 -2.35
C LEU A 55 -0.90 -12.14 -3.17
N VAL A 56 -0.85 -12.03 -4.50
CA VAL A 56 -1.47 -12.97 -5.43
C VAL A 56 -0.39 -13.54 -6.34
N ASP A 57 -0.21 -14.86 -6.31
CA ASP A 57 0.64 -15.60 -7.24
C ASP A 57 0.00 -15.58 -8.63
N ARG A 58 0.74 -15.05 -9.61
CA ARG A 58 0.22 -14.88 -10.97
C ARG A 58 0.19 -16.16 -11.79
N GLU A 59 0.91 -17.21 -11.41
CA GLU A 59 0.84 -18.48 -12.15
C GLU A 59 -0.12 -19.47 -11.51
N THR A 60 -0.18 -19.54 -10.18
CA THR A 60 -1.06 -20.51 -9.48
C THR A 60 -2.41 -19.90 -9.08
N GLY A 61 -2.52 -18.57 -9.02
CA GLY A 61 -3.69 -17.87 -8.49
C GLY A 61 -3.79 -17.90 -6.96
N ALA A 62 -2.83 -18.51 -6.26
CA ALA A 62 -2.81 -18.55 -4.81
C ALA A 62 -2.72 -17.14 -4.22
N ALA A 63 -3.53 -16.84 -3.20
CA ALA A 63 -3.56 -15.51 -2.59
C ALA A 63 -3.34 -15.59 -1.08
N LYS A 64 -2.58 -14.63 -0.54
CA LYS A 64 -2.33 -14.46 0.89
C LYS A 64 -2.56 -13.03 1.31
N THR A 65 -3.49 -12.81 2.23
CA THR A 65 -3.71 -11.51 2.85
C THR A 65 -2.73 -11.33 4.01
N LEU A 66 -1.96 -10.25 3.99
CA LEU A 66 -1.05 -9.89 5.07
C LEU A 66 -1.83 -9.18 6.18
N LYS A 67 -1.48 -9.48 7.43
CA LYS A 67 -2.11 -8.85 8.59
C LYS A 67 -1.65 -7.39 8.68
N THR A 68 -2.60 -6.49 8.95
CA THR A 68 -2.29 -5.12 9.38
C THR A 68 -2.03 -5.11 10.88
N GLU A 69 -1.19 -4.20 11.34
CA GLU A 69 -0.90 -4.02 12.76
C GLU A 69 -2.09 -3.36 13.49
N LEU A 70 -2.13 -3.51 14.81
CA LEU A 70 -3.08 -2.78 15.67
C LEU A 70 -2.51 -1.38 15.92
N ALA A 71 -3.17 -0.35 15.40
CA ALA A 71 -2.82 1.04 15.67
C ALA A 71 -3.65 1.61 16.81
N ASP A 72 -3.05 2.51 17.58
CA ASP A 72 -3.76 3.27 18.62
C ASP A 72 -4.93 4.05 18.00
N HIS A 73 -6.13 3.83 18.55
CA HIS A 73 -7.35 4.49 18.12
C HIS A 73 -7.31 6.01 18.30
N ALA A 74 -6.52 6.51 19.26
CA ALA A 74 -6.36 7.94 19.48
C ALA A 74 -5.75 8.66 18.28
N LEU A 75 -4.97 7.97 17.44
CA LEU A 75 -4.35 8.55 16.24
C LEU A 75 -5.35 8.82 15.11
N LYS A 76 -6.58 8.30 15.20
CA LYS A 76 -7.61 8.51 14.17
C LYS A 76 -8.06 9.97 14.06
N THR A 77 -7.90 10.74 15.12
CA THR A 77 -8.30 12.15 15.20
C THR A 77 -7.12 13.10 14.98
N ASP A 78 -5.90 12.58 14.85
CA ASP A 78 -4.70 13.35 14.55
C ASP A 78 -4.55 13.52 13.02
N TYR A 79 -5.25 14.53 12.49
CA TYR A 79 -5.31 14.78 11.05
C TYR A 79 -4.17 15.66 10.56
N THR A 80 -3.50 15.18 9.51
CA THR A 80 -2.65 16.00 8.64
C THR A 80 -3.51 16.56 7.52
N MET A 81 -3.58 17.88 7.40
CA MET A 81 -4.34 18.54 6.33
C MET A 81 -3.59 18.41 5.00
N LEU A 82 -4.28 17.97 3.96
CA LEU A 82 -3.78 17.85 2.59
C LEU A 82 -4.60 18.73 1.66
N GLN A 83 -3.96 19.71 1.03
CA GLN A 83 -4.54 20.54 0.00
C GLN A 83 -4.85 19.72 -1.27
N PRO A 84 -5.72 20.23 -2.17
CA PRO A 84 -5.97 19.59 -3.46
C PRO A 84 -4.68 19.31 -4.23
N GLY A 85 -4.45 18.06 -4.60
CA GLY A 85 -3.24 17.62 -5.31
C GLY A 85 -2.01 17.42 -4.41
N GLU A 86 -2.05 17.80 -3.14
CA GLU A 86 -0.96 17.57 -2.19
C GLU A 86 -0.78 16.08 -1.91
N THR A 87 0.48 15.70 -1.67
CA THR A 87 0.89 14.32 -1.43
C THR A 87 1.54 14.15 -0.08
N LEU A 88 1.31 13.01 0.56
CA LEU A 88 2.10 12.54 1.68
C LEU A 88 2.70 11.17 1.37
N THR A 89 3.83 10.87 1.97
CA THR A 89 4.50 9.57 1.82
C THR A 89 4.46 8.81 3.14
N LEU A 90 4.09 7.54 3.04
CA LEU A 90 4.17 6.55 4.10
C LEU A 90 5.20 5.49 3.73
N THR A 91 5.83 4.90 4.72
CA THR A 91 6.78 3.80 4.53
C THR A 91 6.22 2.51 5.10
N THR A 92 6.44 1.40 4.42
CA THR A 92 6.07 0.07 4.91
C THR A 92 7.08 -0.98 4.45
N LEU A 93 6.95 -2.20 4.92
CA LEU A 93 7.85 -3.31 4.62
C LEU A 93 7.04 -4.56 4.30
N ILE A 94 7.35 -5.22 3.18
CA ILE A 94 6.92 -6.61 2.96
C ILE A 94 8.07 -7.52 3.36
N ARG A 95 7.84 -8.36 4.36
CA ARG A 95 8.84 -9.34 4.81
C ARG A 95 9.10 -10.37 3.71
N GLY A 96 10.35 -10.71 3.48
CA GLY A 96 10.73 -11.74 2.50
C GLY A 96 10.12 -13.10 2.83
N THR A 97 9.91 -13.40 4.10
CA THR A 97 9.22 -14.62 4.56
C THR A 97 7.76 -14.68 4.12
N GLU A 98 7.08 -13.54 3.99
CA GLU A 98 5.69 -13.51 3.51
C GLU A 98 5.62 -13.80 2.01
N ILE A 99 6.59 -13.28 1.24
CA ILE A 99 6.72 -13.52 -0.20
C ILE A 99 7.05 -14.99 -0.45
N THR A 100 8.07 -15.53 0.22
CA THR A 100 8.49 -16.94 0.05
C THR A 100 7.46 -17.93 0.57
N SER A 101 6.64 -17.55 1.55
CA SER A 101 5.52 -18.34 2.02
C SER A 101 4.41 -18.50 0.98
N VAL A 102 4.24 -17.55 0.06
CA VAL A 102 3.31 -17.68 -1.08
C VAL A 102 3.98 -18.46 -2.19
N ARG A 103 5.21 -18.06 -2.54
CA ARG A 103 5.95 -18.66 -3.64
C ARG A 103 7.44 -18.69 -3.31
N PRO A 104 8.02 -19.86 -3.02
CA PRO A 104 9.42 -19.96 -2.59
C PRO A 104 10.44 -19.81 -3.73
N LYS A 105 10.03 -20.03 -4.99
CA LYS A 105 10.89 -19.94 -6.19
C LYS A 105 10.12 -19.40 -7.39
N TYR A 106 10.84 -18.78 -8.31
CA TYR A 106 10.33 -18.12 -9.50
C TYR A 106 9.20 -17.16 -9.12
N VAL A 107 9.49 -16.23 -8.20
CA VAL A 107 8.51 -15.28 -7.68
C VAL A 107 7.94 -14.44 -8.83
N ASP A 108 6.64 -14.52 -9.06
CA ASP A 108 5.86 -13.55 -9.84
C ASP A 108 4.56 -13.30 -9.08
N LEU A 109 4.56 -12.26 -8.26
CA LEU A 109 3.45 -11.90 -7.39
C LEU A 109 2.90 -10.54 -7.78
N LEU A 110 1.57 -10.41 -7.69
CA LEU A 110 0.87 -9.13 -7.68
C LEU A 110 0.53 -8.79 -6.24
N ALA A 111 1.14 -7.73 -5.72
CA ALA A 111 0.80 -7.17 -4.41
C ALA A 111 -0.29 -6.11 -4.58
N GLU A 112 -1.46 -6.38 -4.02
CA GLU A 112 -2.59 -5.47 -3.97
C GLU A 112 -2.60 -4.72 -2.63
N PHE A 113 -2.67 -3.40 -2.67
CA PHE A 113 -2.69 -2.52 -1.51
C PHE A 113 -4.03 -1.81 -1.42
N ALA A 114 -4.58 -1.75 -0.22
CA ALA A 114 -5.75 -0.95 0.07
C ALA A 114 -5.57 -0.22 1.41
N ILE A 115 -5.85 1.07 1.41
CA ILE A 115 -5.94 1.88 2.62
C ILE A 115 -7.39 2.31 2.75
N THR A 116 -8.01 1.93 3.86
CA THR A 116 -9.36 2.39 4.21
C THR A 116 -9.28 3.09 5.56
N THR A 117 -9.62 4.38 5.57
CA THR A 117 -9.55 5.21 6.76
C THR A 117 -10.64 6.26 6.75
N ASP A 118 -11.00 6.75 7.92
CA ASP A 118 -11.90 7.88 8.05
C ASP A 118 -11.08 9.17 7.88
N ILE A 119 -11.54 10.06 6.99
CA ILE A 119 -10.90 11.35 6.71
C ILE A 119 -11.83 12.48 7.12
N LYS A 120 -11.26 13.62 7.49
CA LYS A 120 -12.02 14.85 7.68
C LYS A 120 -12.22 15.52 6.31
N VAL A 121 -13.45 15.89 5.99
CA VAL A 121 -13.77 16.69 4.80
C VAL A 121 -14.40 18.02 5.24
N PRO A 122 -14.31 19.08 4.42
CA PRO A 122 -15.03 20.33 4.69
C PRO A 122 -16.53 20.08 4.76
N ASP A 123 -17.22 20.87 5.57
CA ASP A 123 -18.69 20.86 5.67
C ASP A 123 -19.32 19.53 6.11
N SER A 124 -18.52 18.61 6.67
CA SER A 124 -19.01 17.39 7.31
C SER A 124 -18.75 17.41 8.80
N GLU A 125 -19.81 17.19 9.58
CA GLU A 125 -19.74 17.10 11.04
C GLU A 125 -19.03 15.83 11.53
N ALA A 126 -19.03 14.77 10.71
CA ALA A 126 -18.43 13.49 11.02
C ALA A 126 -17.33 13.11 10.01
N PRO A 127 -16.28 12.38 10.42
CA PRO A 127 -15.33 11.81 9.49
C PRO A 127 -16.01 10.91 8.46
N VAL A 128 -15.60 11.03 7.21
CA VAL A 128 -16.15 10.23 6.10
C VAL A 128 -15.17 9.12 5.77
N ARG A 129 -15.69 7.91 5.58
CA ARG A 129 -14.89 6.76 5.19
C ARG A 129 -14.39 6.91 3.76
N ALA A 130 -13.06 6.89 3.60
CA ALA A 130 -12.38 6.98 2.32
C ALA A 130 -11.54 5.73 2.05
N ARG A 131 -11.33 5.45 0.77
CA ARG A 131 -10.50 4.34 0.30
C ARG A 131 -9.57 4.78 -0.82
N GLY A 132 -8.32 4.36 -0.71
CA GLY A 132 -7.34 4.36 -1.80
C GLY A 132 -6.82 2.95 -2.02
N ALA A 133 -6.62 2.58 -3.28
CA ALA A 133 -6.10 1.27 -3.65
C ALA A 133 -5.08 1.39 -4.78
N GLY A 134 -4.15 0.44 -4.82
CA GLY A 134 -3.06 0.40 -5.79
C GLY A 134 -2.48 -1.00 -5.85
N GLN A 135 -1.69 -1.28 -6.88
CA GLN A 135 -1.09 -2.58 -7.10
C GLN A 135 0.39 -2.41 -7.46
N LEU A 136 1.19 -3.41 -7.10
CA LEU A 136 2.61 -3.47 -7.39
C LEU A 136 2.97 -4.88 -7.86
N LYS A 137 3.74 -4.98 -8.94
CA LYS A 137 4.29 -6.26 -9.39
C LYS A 137 5.61 -6.51 -8.67
N ILE A 138 5.77 -7.72 -8.11
CA ILE A 138 7.00 -8.18 -7.46
C ILE A 138 7.50 -9.38 -8.27
N ILE A 139 8.74 -9.30 -8.77
CA ILE A 139 9.34 -10.36 -9.59
C ILE A 139 10.64 -10.83 -8.92
N GLY A 140 10.81 -12.13 -8.77
CA GLY A 140 12.04 -12.75 -8.30
C GLY A 140 13.16 -12.61 -9.32
N LYS A 141 14.38 -12.38 -8.84
CA LYS A 141 15.58 -12.36 -9.69
C LYS A 141 15.71 -13.66 -10.52
N ASP A 142 15.42 -14.79 -9.88
CA ASP A 142 15.41 -16.11 -10.47
C ASP A 142 14.36 -16.27 -11.59
N THR A 143 13.22 -15.61 -11.47
CA THR A 143 12.22 -15.53 -12.56
C THR A 143 12.75 -14.75 -13.75
N LEU A 144 13.41 -13.60 -13.52
CA LEU A 144 13.98 -12.78 -14.58
C LEU A 144 15.09 -13.51 -15.33
N GLU A 145 15.98 -14.19 -14.61
CA GLU A 145 17.06 -14.98 -15.19
C GLU A 145 16.52 -16.14 -16.06
N ARG A 146 15.42 -16.78 -15.63
CA ARG A 146 14.74 -17.82 -16.41
C ARG A 146 14.12 -17.29 -17.70
N ASP A 147 13.44 -16.14 -17.65
CA ASP A 147 12.78 -15.54 -18.81
C ASP A 147 13.80 -15.03 -19.85
N GLN A 148 14.98 -14.57 -19.42
CA GLN A 148 16.05 -14.13 -20.32
C GLN A 148 16.82 -15.29 -20.98
N ALA A 149 16.76 -16.48 -20.40
CA ALA A 149 17.41 -17.68 -20.93
C ALA A 149 16.54 -18.45 -21.96
N ARG A 150 15.37 -17.92 -22.31
CA ARG A 150 14.40 -18.53 -23.23
C ARG A 150 14.33 -17.77 -24.55
#